data_AF-A0A7S1L9M2-F1
#
_entry.id   AF-A0A7S1L9M2-F1
#
_cell.length_a   1.000
_cell.length_b   1.000
_cell.length_c   1.000
_cell.angle_alpha   90.00
_cell.angle_beta   90.00
_cell.angle_gamma   90.00
#
_symmetry.space_group_name_H-M   'P 1'
#
loop_
_entity.id
_entity.type
_entity.pdbx_description
1 polymer ?
#
loop_
_entity_poly.entity_id
_entity_poly.type
_entity_poly.pdbx_seq_one_letter_code
_entity_poly.pdbx_strand_id
1 'polypeptide(L)'
;DPPEKPRHKVEVCLDAPRPSFRTFAATAGILQYASRTLGISLAPYHPARRAISDIAWLLERCDDLWDKPLPQLCDAVTKNLREWRDAILAAKPRVMSEPEFPELVIIVDASDDGWGALSFDNHGSETFRAQKWSTADRRAFDTKVSTRAESEGLYRACCMLVRHSAHRTVYIASDSSATTGAVNKGSSMSYWMNYVCRKLQAAFPHITFHVVHIPGATNPADGISRGLPEPSCEDWARARSIADEAKATRVSGRR
;
A
#
# COMPACT_ATOMS: atom_id res chain seq x y z
N ASP A 1 -21.65 -11.12 20.44
CA ASP A 1 -20.22 -10.80 20.31
C ASP A 1 -19.46 -11.60 19.25
N PRO A 2 -19.23 -11.03 18.06
CA PRO A 2 -18.33 -11.59 17.04
C PRO A 2 -16.80 -11.30 17.19
N PRO A 3 -16.31 -10.17 17.76
CA PRO A 3 -14.89 -9.82 17.65
C PRO A 3 -13.94 -10.45 18.68
N GLU A 4 -14.43 -11.13 19.71
CA GLU A 4 -13.59 -11.69 20.79
C GLU A 4 -12.94 -13.03 20.44
N LYS A 5 -13.63 -13.91 19.70
CA LYS A 5 -13.13 -15.24 19.34
C LYS A 5 -11.84 -15.22 18.50
N PRO A 6 -11.65 -14.29 17.53
CA PRO A 6 -10.38 -14.17 16.82
C PRO A 6 -9.24 -13.73 17.73
N ARG A 7 -9.47 -12.77 18.65
CA ARG A 7 -8.44 -12.21 19.54
C ARG A 7 -7.85 -13.26 20.46
N HIS A 8 -8.71 -14.06 21.10
CA HIS A 8 -8.28 -15.13 22.00
C HIS A 8 -7.43 -16.20 21.29
N LYS A 9 -7.74 -16.53 20.03
CA LYS A 9 -6.95 -17.51 19.26
C LYS A 9 -5.55 -16.99 18.88
N VAL A 10 -5.39 -15.70 18.61
CA VAL A 10 -4.06 -15.13 18.30
C VAL A 10 -3.19 -15.06 19.56
N GLU A 11 -3.79 -14.78 20.72
CA GLU A 11 -3.10 -14.72 22.01
C GLU A 11 -2.44 -16.05 22.38
N VAL A 12 -3.16 -17.16 22.21
CA VAL A 12 -2.73 -18.47 22.70
C VAL A 12 -1.74 -19.18 21.75
N CYS A 13 -1.82 -18.94 20.44
CA CYS A 13 -1.09 -19.78 19.48
C CYS A 13 0.37 -19.37 19.23
N LEU A 14 0.75 -18.09 19.34
CA LEU A 14 2.15 -17.66 19.10
C LEU A 14 3.08 -17.96 20.26
N ASP A 15 2.54 -18.09 21.48
CA ASP A 15 3.31 -18.39 22.69
C ASP A 15 3.11 -19.84 23.17
N ALA A 16 2.52 -20.70 22.33
CA ALA A 16 2.46 -22.13 22.59
C ALA A 16 3.88 -22.71 22.70
N PRO A 17 4.18 -23.59 23.67
CA PRO A 17 5.55 -24.08 23.91
C PRO A 17 6.20 -24.77 22.69
N ARG A 18 5.37 -25.37 21.82
CA ARG A 18 5.78 -26.06 20.59
C ARG A 18 4.65 -26.00 19.55
N PRO A 19 4.52 -24.91 18.77
CA PRO A 19 3.51 -24.86 17.72
C PRO A 19 3.82 -25.90 16.64
N SER A 20 2.82 -26.62 16.14
CA SER A 20 2.94 -27.41 14.90
C SER A 20 2.77 -26.51 13.68
N PHE A 21 3.17 -27.00 12.51
CA PHE A 21 2.90 -26.31 11.23
C PHE A 21 1.40 -25.97 11.06
N ARG A 22 0.50 -26.89 11.45
CA ARG A 22 -0.96 -26.66 11.44
C ARG A 22 -1.38 -25.48 12.32
N THR A 23 -0.90 -25.43 13.57
CA THR A 23 -1.24 -24.32 14.48
C THR A 23 -0.67 -22.98 14.00
N PHE A 24 0.54 -23.00 13.43
CA PHE A 24 1.13 -21.82 12.81
C PHE A 24 0.31 -21.31 11.61
N ALA A 25 -0.08 -22.21 10.69
CA ALA A 25 -0.89 -21.87 9.54
C ALA A 25 -2.26 -21.30 9.94
N ALA A 26 -2.91 -21.89 10.95
CA ALA A 26 -4.16 -21.37 11.50
C ALA A 26 -3.98 -19.95 12.06
N THR A 27 -2.91 -19.72 12.82
CA THR A 27 -2.58 -18.40 13.39
C THR A 27 -2.32 -17.37 12.30
N ALA A 28 -1.50 -17.73 11.31
CA ALA A 28 -1.21 -16.90 10.15
C ALA A 28 -2.48 -16.54 9.36
N GLY A 29 -3.42 -17.47 9.24
CA GLY A 29 -4.74 -17.24 8.65
C GLY A 29 -5.55 -16.21 9.45
N ILE A 30 -5.59 -16.34 10.78
CA ILE A 30 -6.31 -15.41 11.65
C ILE A 30 -5.68 -14.02 11.62
N LEU A 31 -4.34 -13.91 11.69
CA LEU A 31 -3.63 -12.63 11.59
C LEU A 31 -3.98 -11.91 10.28
N GLN A 32 -3.96 -12.63 9.16
CA GLN A 32 -4.31 -12.07 7.85
C GLN A 32 -5.78 -11.65 7.77
N TYR A 33 -6.70 -12.51 8.23
CA TYR A 33 -8.13 -12.20 8.24
C TYR A 33 -8.44 -10.99 9.12
N ALA A 34 -8.00 -11.00 10.38
CA ALA A 34 -8.24 -9.92 11.33
C ALA A 34 -7.65 -8.59 10.84
N SER A 35 -6.49 -8.61 10.18
CA SER A 35 -5.90 -7.39 9.61
C SER A 35 -6.78 -6.77 8.54
N ARG A 36 -7.44 -7.58 7.70
CA ARG A 36 -8.38 -7.07 6.70
C ARG A 36 -9.59 -6.43 7.38
N THR A 37 -10.20 -7.14 8.32
CA THR A 37 -11.40 -6.69 9.03
C THR A 37 -11.15 -5.43 9.88
N LEU A 38 -9.95 -5.31 10.46
CA LEU A 38 -9.56 -4.17 11.30
C LEU A 38 -8.88 -3.04 10.50
N GLY A 39 -8.67 -3.21 9.19
CA GLY A 39 -7.99 -2.22 8.35
C GLY A 39 -6.50 -2.04 8.68
N ILE A 40 -5.86 -3.02 9.31
CA ILE A 40 -4.44 -2.96 9.67
C ILE A 40 -3.59 -3.14 8.41
N SER A 41 -2.68 -2.19 8.18
CA SER A 41 -1.67 -2.26 7.13
C SER A 41 -0.75 -3.46 7.35
N LEU A 42 -0.53 -4.24 6.31
CA LEU A 42 0.33 -5.43 6.36
C LEU A 42 1.79 -5.12 5.98
N ALA A 43 2.09 -3.90 5.52
CA ALA A 43 3.43 -3.50 5.11
C ALA A 43 4.49 -3.60 6.24
N PRO A 44 4.20 -3.25 7.50
CA PRO A 44 5.15 -3.44 8.61
C PRO A 44 5.48 -4.91 8.90
N TYR A 45 4.61 -5.83 8.50
CA TYR A 45 4.72 -7.26 8.83
C TYR A 45 5.28 -8.09 7.67
N HIS A 46 6.01 -7.46 6.74
CA HIS A 46 6.57 -8.13 5.57
C HIS A 46 7.49 -9.32 5.92
N PRO A 47 8.42 -9.24 6.90
CA PRO A 47 9.23 -10.39 7.31
C PRO A 47 8.38 -11.59 7.73
N ALA A 48 7.38 -11.36 8.60
CA ALA A 48 6.45 -12.41 9.04
C ALA A 48 5.66 -13.00 7.87
N ARG A 49 5.15 -12.15 6.97
CA ARG A 49 4.39 -12.61 5.80
C ARG A 49 5.24 -13.39 4.82
N ARG A 50 6.51 -13.03 4.65
CA ARG A 50 7.45 -13.81 3.83
C ARG A 50 7.65 -15.20 4.42
N ALA A 51 7.92 -15.31 5.72
CA ALA A 51 8.04 -16.60 6.40
C ALA A 51 6.76 -17.45 6.28
N ILE A 52 5.58 -16.85 6.45
CA ILE A 52 4.29 -17.53 6.24
C ILE A 52 4.19 -18.08 4.81
N SER A 53 4.61 -17.30 3.82
CA SER A 53 4.55 -17.71 2.41
C SER A 53 5.51 -18.87 2.15
N ASP A 54 6.74 -18.79 2.65
CA ASP A 54 7.75 -19.82 2.48
C ASP A 54 7.33 -21.13 3.18
N ILE A 55 6.70 -21.05 4.36
CA ILE A 55 6.14 -22.21 5.05
C ILE A 55 4.95 -22.82 4.29
N ALA A 56 4.07 -21.99 3.71
CA ALA A 56 2.96 -22.48 2.91
C ALA A 56 3.45 -23.28 1.68
N TRP A 57 4.48 -22.76 0.98
CA TRP A 57 5.15 -23.46 -0.11
C TRP A 57 5.79 -24.78 0.32
N LEU A 58 6.37 -24.82 1.52
CA LEU A 58 6.94 -26.05 2.07
C LEU A 58 5.85 -27.10 2.33
N LEU A 59 4.73 -26.70 2.94
CA LEU A 59 3.61 -27.60 3.24
C LEU A 59 2.92 -28.14 1.98
N GLU A 60 2.87 -27.35 0.91
CA GLU A 60 2.35 -27.81 -0.38
C GLU A 60 3.20 -28.96 -0.97
N ARG A 61 4.51 -28.97 -0.72
CA ARG A 61 5.43 -29.99 -1.23
C ARG A 61 5.60 -31.17 -0.29
N CYS A 62 5.29 -31.01 0.99
CA CYS A 62 5.53 -31.99 2.04
C CYS A 62 4.33 -32.04 3.00
N ASP A 63 3.30 -32.80 2.62
CA ASP A 63 2.05 -32.92 3.37
C ASP A 63 2.23 -33.61 4.74
N ASP A 64 3.29 -34.41 4.91
CA ASP A 64 3.64 -35.08 6.16
C ASP A 64 4.12 -34.12 7.27
N LEU A 65 4.31 -32.84 6.95
CA LEU A 65 4.79 -31.83 7.91
C LEU A 65 3.67 -31.19 8.74
N TRP A 66 2.40 -31.28 8.35
CA TRP A 66 1.30 -30.53 8.99
C TRP A 66 1.26 -30.66 10.52
N ASP A 67 1.43 -31.88 11.02
CA ASP A 67 1.33 -32.19 12.45
C ASP A 67 2.70 -32.28 13.14
N LYS A 68 3.79 -32.03 12.40
CA LYS A 68 5.14 -31.97 12.97
C LYS A 68 5.37 -30.64 13.72
N PRO A 69 6.28 -30.62 14.70
CA PRO A 69 6.70 -29.38 15.36
C PRO A 69 7.25 -28.39 14.34
N LEU A 70 6.84 -27.12 14.46
CA LEU A 70 7.42 -26.03 13.69
C LEU A 70 8.86 -25.80 14.14
N PRO A 71 9.83 -25.72 13.21
CA PRO A 71 11.19 -25.29 13.54
C PRO A 71 11.21 -23.89 14.15
N GLN A 72 12.25 -23.59 14.93
CA GLN A 72 12.45 -22.25 15.46
C GLN A 72 12.61 -21.25 14.30
N LEU A 73 11.72 -20.25 14.25
CA LEU A 73 11.84 -19.13 13.32
C LEU A 73 12.93 -18.17 13.81
N CYS A 74 13.55 -17.45 12.90
CA CYS A 74 14.55 -16.46 13.28
C CYS A 74 13.93 -15.36 14.16
N ASP A 75 14.73 -14.80 15.07
CA ASP A 75 14.24 -13.86 16.08
C ASP A 75 13.54 -12.64 15.49
N ALA A 76 14.01 -12.16 14.33
CA ALA A 76 13.38 -11.05 13.62
C ALA A 76 11.95 -11.38 13.14
N VAL A 77 11.71 -12.59 12.63
CA VAL A 77 10.38 -13.05 12.21
C VAL A 77 9.49 -13.25 13.42
N THR A 78 10.00 -13.89 14.47
CA THR A 78 9.28 -14.11 15.73
C THR A 78 8.85 -12.79 16.37
N LYS A 79 9.76 -11.81 16.44
CA LYS A 79 9.45 -10.46 16.92
C LYS A 79 8.37 -9.80 16.07
N ASN A 80 8.50 -9.84 14.75
CA ASN A 80 7.55 -9.21 13.83
C ASN A 80 6.15 -9.86 13.87
N LEU A 81 6.06 -11.17 14.10
CA LEU A 81 4.79 -11.88 14.36
C LEU A 81 4.12 -11.40 15.65
N ARG A 82 4.90 -11.22 16.74
CA ARG A 82 4.39 -10.71 18.01
C ARG A 82 3.90 -9.27 17.90
N GLU A 83 4.68 -8.39 17.25
CA GLU A 83 4.25 -7.01 16.95
C GLU A 83 2.94 -6.98 16.14
N TRP A 84 2.76 -7.93 15.22
CA TRP A 84 1.53 -8.04 14.44
C TRP A 84 0.34 -8.46 15.29
N ARG A 85 0.49 -9.50 16.12
CA ARG A 85 -0.53 -9.88 17.10
C ARG A 85 -0.91 -8.70 17.98
N ASP A 86 0.08 -8.03 18.58
CA ASP A 86 -0.15 -6.98 19.56
C ASP A 86 -0.93 -5.81 18.92
N ALA A 87 -0.62 -5.47 17.66
CA ALA A 87 -1.39 -4.49 16.90
C ALA A 87 -2.84 -4.93 16.64
N ILE A 88 -3.10 -6.20 16.35
CA ILE A 88 -4.46 -6.73 16.19
C ILE A 88 -5.25 -6.67 17.51
N LEU A 89 -4.60 -7.03 18.62
CA LEU A 89 -5.21 -7.01 19.94
C LEU A 89 -5.53 -5.57 20.39
N ALA A 90 -4.64 -4.62 20.09
CA ALA A 90 -4.81 -3.21 20.42
C ALA A 90 -5.77 -2.45 19.49
N ALA A 91 -6.03 -2.96 18.28
CA ALA A 91 -6.88 -2.29 17.31
C ALA A 91 -8.34 -2.18 17.78
N LYS A 92 -8.97 -1.03 17.55
CA LYS A 92 -10.40 -0.85 17.80
C LYS A 92 -11.23 -1.42 16.64
N PRO A 93 -12.43 -1.95 16.90
CA PRO A 93 -13.36 -2.29 15.82
C PRO A 93 -13.54 -1.09 14.88
N ARG A 94 -13.45 -1.34 13.58
CA ARG A 94 -13.61 -0.31 12.55
C ARG A 94 -15.07 -0.27 12.11
N VAL A 95 -15.65 0.93 12.04
CA VAL A 95 -16.92 1.17 11.34
C VAL A 95 -16.61 1.19 9.84
N MET A 96 -17.28 0.32 9.09
CA MET A 96 -17.23 0.37 7.63
C MET A 96 -18.15 1.49 7.17
N SER A 97 -17.60 2.63 6.79
CA SER A 97 -18.34 3.69 6.09
C SER A 97 -18.41 3.37 4.60
N GLU A 98 -19.43 3.90 3.93
CA GLU A 98 -19.45 3.89 2.47
C GLU A 98 -18.24 4.67 1.92
N PRO A 99 -17.76 4.33 0.71
CA PRO A 99 -16.67 5.06 0.08
C PRO A 99 -17.12 6.53 -0.09
N GLU A 100 -16.44 7.45 0.59
CA GLU A 100 -16.62 8.87 0.35
C GLU A 100 -16.07 9.23 -1.03
N PHE A 101 -16.73 10.15 -1.73
CA PHE A 101 -16.20 10.71 -2.96
C PHE A 101 -14.82 11.32 -2.70
N PRO A 102 -13.83 11.15 -3.59
CA PRO A 102 -12.51 11.71 -3.37
C PRO A 102 -12.57 13.23 -3.34
N GLU A 103 -11.91 13.82 -2.35
CA GLU A 103 -11.74 15.28 -2.24
C GLU A 103 -10.59 15.76 -3.14
N LEU A 104 -9.68 14.85 -3.49
CA LEU A 104 -8.54 15.12 -4.36
C LEU A 104 -8.30 13.93 -5.28
N VAL A 105 -8.08 14.22 -6.56
CA VAL A 105 -7.50 13.27 -7.52
C VAL A 105 -6.11 13.74 -7.89
N ILE A 106 -5.13 12.84 -7.84
CA ILE A 106 -3.75 13.05 -8.28
C ILE A 106 -3.48 12.12 -9.45
N ILE A 107 -2.96 12.62 -10.56
CA ILE A 107 -2.45 11.81 -11.66
C ILE A 107 -0.94 11.93 -11.61
N VAL A 108 -0.24 10.81 -11.47
CA VAL A 108 1.20 10.81 -11.21
C VAL A 108 1.93 9.91 -12.18
N ASP A 109 3.14 10.33 -12.54
CA ASP A 109 4.12 9.51 -13.22
C ASP A 109 5.54 9.75 -12.69
N ALA A 110 6.41 8.78 -12.88
CA ALA A 110 7.83 8.90 -12.59
C ALA A 110 8.71 8.19 -13.62
N SER A 111 9.83 8.82 -13.95
CA SER A 111 10.85 8.32 -14.87
C SER A 111 12.23 8.25 -14.19
N ASP A 112 13.29 7.93 -14.93
CA ASP A 112 14.67 8.04 -14.45
C ASP A 112 15.12 9.51 -14.26
N ASP A 113 14.39 10.48 -14.80
CA ASP A 113 14.73 11.90 -14.69
C ASP A 113 14.12 12.59 -13.46
N GLY A 114 12.88 12.21 -13.14
CA GLY A 114 12.12 12.82 -12.06
C GLY A 114 10.72 12.23 -11.92
N TRP A 115 9.86 12.99 -11.26
CA TRP A 115 8.44 12.68 -11.15
C TRP A 115 7.60 13.91 -11.46
N GLY A 116 6.39 13.67 -11.94
CA GLY A 116 5.42 14.69 -12.31
C GLY A 116 4.03 14.30 -11.80
N ALA A 117 3.26 15.29 -11.38
CA ALA A 117 1.89 15.09 -10.94
C ALA A 117 0.99 16.25 -11.33
N LEU A 118 -0.25 15.90 -11.69
CA LEU A 118 -1.38 16.79 -11.91
C LEU A 118 -2.42 16.49 -10.84
N SER A 119 -3.21 17.49 -10.44
CA SER A 119 -4.24 17.28 -9.43
C SER A 119 -5.47 18.15 -9.64
N PHE A 120 -6.59 17.60 -9.19
CA PHE A 120 -7.92 18.21 -9.22
C PHE A 120 -8.55 18.03 -7.85
N ASP A 121 -8.84 19.13 -7.17
CA ASP A 121 -9.66 19.06 -5.96
C ASP A 121 -11.16 19.12 -6.29
N ASN A 122 -11.99 18.86 -5.29
CA ASN A 122 -13.46 18.94 -5.39
C ASN A 122 -14.00 20.38 -5.52
N HIS A 123 -13.14 21.40 -5.38
CA HIS A 123 -13.49 22.81 -5.53
C HIS A 123 -13.13 23.36 -6.92
N GLY A 124 -12.59 22.52 -7.81
CA GLY A 124 -12.20 22.89 -9.16
C GLY A 124 -10.81 23.51 -9.26
N SER A 125 -9.98 23.44 -8.22
CA SER A 125 -8.58 23.83 -8.28
C SER A 125 -7.76 22.80 -9.04
N GLU A 126 -7.01 23.29 -10.00
CA GLU A 126 -6.03 22.54 -10.77
C GLU A 126 -4.62 22.91 -10.33
N THR A 127 -3.76 21.91 -10.12
CA THR A 127 -2.37 22.15 -9.73
C THR A 127 -1.46 21.09 -10.32
N PHE A 128 -0.34 21.52 -10.89
CA PHE A 128 0.75 20.64 -11.29
C PHE A 128 1.97 20.80 -10.37
N ARG A 129 2.70 19.71 -10.19
CA ARG A 129 3.98 19.65 -9.47
C ARG A 129 4.92 18.71 -10.19
N ALA A 130 6.19 19.10 -10.26
CA ALA A 130 7.22 18.29 -10.87
C ALA A 130 8.55 18.51 -10.14
N GLN A 131 9.36 17.45 -10.05
CA GLN A 131 10.71 17.57 -9.50
C GLN A 131 11.64 16.53 -10.11
N LYS A 132 12.84 16.96 -10.47
CA LYS A 132 13.92 16.05 -10.87
C LYS A 132 14.46 15.28 -9.67
N TRP A 133 14.92 14.06 -9.91
CA TRP A 133 15.65 13.31 -8.89
C TRP A 133 16.96 14.00 -8.55
N SER A 134 17.15 14.29 -7.27
CA SER A 134 18.42 14.85 -6.80
C SER A 134 19.53 13.81 -6.86
N THR A 135 20.78 14.25 -6.78
CA THR A 135 21.94 13.35 -6.65
C THR A 135 21.84 12.45 -5.41
N ALA A 136 21.23 12.95 -4.33
CA ALA A 136 20.99 12.15 -3.13
C ALA A 136 19.95 11.05 -3.37
N ASP A 137 18.89 11.34 -4.12
CA ASP A 137 17.84 10.36 -4.47
C ASP A 137 18.41 9.21 -5.29
N ARG A 138 19.18 9.55 -6.34
CA ARG A 138 19.86 8.57 -7.21
C ARG A 138 20.88 7.69 -6.46
N ARG A 139 21.36 8.14 -5.30
CA ARG A 139 22.21 7.32 -4.41
C ARG A 139 21.39 6.49 -3.44
N ALA A 140 20.24 6.98 -3.00
CA ALA A 140 19.37 6.30 -2.04
C ALA A 140 18.62 5.11 -2.68
N PHE A 141 18.24 5.24 -3.95
CA PHE A 141 17.61 4.17 -4.70
C PHE A 141 17.89 4.26 -6.20
N ASP A 142 17.70 3.14 -6.88
CA ASP A 142 17.84 3.04 -8.33
C ASP A 142 16.61 3.62 -9.03
N THR A 143 16.76 4.81 -9.60
CA THR A 143 15.72 5.56 -10.34
C THR A 143 15.37 4.93 -11.68
N LYS A 144 16.21 4.03 -12.21
CA LYS A 144 15.93 3.31 -13.47
C LYS A 144 14.97 2.15 -13.30
N VAL A 145 14.80 1.68 -12.06
CA VAL A 145 13.83 0.63 -11.74
C VAL A 145 12.46 1.29 -11.57
N SER A 146 11.59 1.16 -12.56
CA SER A 146 10.27 1.82 -12.58
C SER A 146 9.47 1.61 -11.30
N THR A 147 9.43 0.36 -10.80
CA THR A 147 8.73 0.07 -9.52
C THR A 147 9.25 0.91 -8.34
N ARG A 148 10.52 1.32 -8.32
CA ARG A 148 11.06 2.19 -7.26
C ARG A 148 10.74 3.66 -7.52
N ALA A 149 10.98 4.13 -8.74
CA ALA A 149 10.74 5.51 -9.13
C ALA A 149 9.26 5.89 -9.04
N GLU A 150 8.35 5.07 -9.60
CA GLU A 150 6.90 5.29 -9.62
C GLU A 150 6.32 5.38 -8.21
N SER A 151 6.70 4.45 -7.32
CA SER A 151 6.18 4.46 -5.95
C SER A 151 6.73 5.60 -5.11
N GLU A 152 8.00 5.96 -5.28
CA GLU A 152 8.57 7.12 -4.59
C GLU A 152 8.01 8.44 -5.15
N GLY A 153 7.80 8.52 -6.48
CA GLY A 153 7.14 9.65 -7.15
C GLY A 153 5.72 9.86 -6.64
N LEU A 154 4.94 8.78 -6.52
CA LEU A 154 3.62 8.82 -5.88
C LEU A 154 3.69 9.38 -4.46
N TYR A 155 4.62 8.89 -3.63
CA TYR A 155 4.77 9.38 -2.27
C TYR A 155 5.08 10.89 -2.24
N ARG A 156 5.99 11.36 -3.09
CA ARG A 156 6.36 12.78 -3.15
C ARG A 156 5.24 13.66 -3.67
N ALA A 157 4.49 13.19 -4.68
CA ALA A 157 3.29 13.85 -5.16
C ALA A 157 2.29 14.03 -4.01
N CYS A 158 2.07 12.99 -3.20
CA CYS A 158 1.21 13.08 -2.03
C CYS A 158 1.72 14.14 -1.03
N CYS A 159 3.01 14.14 -0.71
CA CYS A 159 3.62 15.14 0.18
C CYS A 159 3.43 16.59 -0.29
N MET A 160 3.35 16.83 -1.59
CA MET A 160 3.22 18.19 -2.14
C MET A 160 1.77 18.64 -2.35
N LEU A 161 0.85 17.70 -2.58
CA LEU A 161 -0.52 18.00 -3.03
C LEU A 161 -1.58 17.72 -1.96
N VAL A 162 -1.31 16.80 -1.03
CA VAL A 162 -2.28 16.39 -0.03
C VAL A 162 -2.25 17.34 1.17
N ARG A 163 -3.40 17.93 1.49
CA ARG A 163 -3.59 18.80 2.66
C ARG A 163 -4.23 18.02 3.80
N HIS A 164 -3.49 17.84 4.91
CA HIS A 164 -3.95 17.03 6.06
C HIS A 164 -5.26 17.50 6.69
N SER A 165 -5.51 18.81 6.69
CA SER A 165 -6.74 19.40 7.25
C SER A 165 -7.95 19.24 6.34
N ALA A 166 -7.73 19.17 5.03
CA ALA A 166 -8.79 19.25 4.02
C ALA A 166 -9.12 17.93 3.35
N HIS A 167 -8.21 16.94 3.38
CA HIS A 167 -8.43 15.67 2.69
C HIS A 167 -8.52 14.49 3.68
N ARG A 168 -9.45 13.59 3.39
CA ARG A 168 -9.74 12.30 4.02
C ARG A 168 -9.66 11.19 2.98
N THR A 169 -10.12 11.44 1.76
CA THR A 169 -10.08 10.46 0.67
C THR A 169 -9.38 11.04 -0.57
N VAL A 170 -8.28 10.41 -0.97
CA VAL A 170 -7.45 10.84 -2.10
C VAL A 170 -7.35 9.71 -3.11
N TYR A 171 -7.73 9.99 -4.35
CA TYR A 171 -7.58 9.06 -5.46
C TYR A 171 -6.30 9.39 -6.23
N ILE A 172 -5.58 8.36 -6.67
CA ILE A 172 -4.31 8.49 -7.37
C ILE A 172 -4.39 7.68 -8.65
N ALA A 173 -4.36 8.31 -9.82
CA ALA A 173 -4.21 7.62 -11.09
C ALA A 173 -2.72 7.39 -11.40
N SER A 174 -2.33 6.14 -11.64
CA SER A 174 -0.96 5.76 -11.99
C SER A 174 -0.95 4.59 -12.97
N ASP A 175 0.01 4.57 -13.88
CA ASP A 175 0.26 3.44 -14.78
C ASP A 175 1.08 2.30 -14.14
N SER A 176 1.52 2.50 -12.90
CA SER A 176 2.18 1.46 -12.12
C SER A 176 1.17 0.47 -11.52
N SER A 177 0.97 -0.65 -12.19
CA SER A 177 0.13 -1.75 -11.68
C SER A 177 0.64 -2.31 -10.34
N ALA A 178 1.97 -2.36 -10.18
CA ALA A 178 2.62 -2.79 -8.95
C ALA A 178 2.33 -1.84 -7.77
N THR A 179 2.46 -0.53 -7.99
CA THR A 179 2.15 0.48 -6.96
C THR A 179 0.65 0.49 -6.66
N THR A 180 -0.19 0.36 -7.68
CA THR A 180 -1.64 0.28 -7.54
C THR A 180 -2.04 -0.87 -6.61
N GLY A 181 -1.56 -2.08 -6.89
CA GLY A 181 -1.83 -3.25 -6.06
C GLY A 181 -1.29 -3.10 -4.64
N ALA A 182 -0.08 -2.57 -4.49
CA ALA A 182 0.59 -2.42 -3.20
C ALA A 182 -0.14 -1.43 -2.28
N VAL A 183 -0.41 -0.22 -2.74
CA VAL A 183 -1.03 0.86 -1.94
C VAL A 183 -2.48 0.51 -1.60
N ASN A 184 -3.26 0.04 -2.57
CA ASN A 184 -4.65 -0.36 -2.33
C ASN A 184 -4.74 -1.50 -1.31
N LYS A 185 -3.83 -2.48 -1.37
CA LYS A 185 -3.74 -3.57 -0.38
C LYS A 185 -3.10 -3.12 0.93
N GLY A 186 -2.36 -2.01 0.94
CA GLY A 186 -1.53 -1.55 2.05
C GLY A 186 -0.32 -2.44 2.30
N SER A 187 0.08 -3.23 1.30
CA SER A 187 1.26 -4.11 1.37
C SER A 187 1.59 -4.75 0.02
N SER A 188 2.83 -5.19 -0.10
CA SER A 188 3.36 -5.94 -1.24
C SER A 188 4.29 -7.07 -0.78
N MET A 189 4.74 -7.91 -1.71
CA MET A 189 5.87 -8.82 -1.47
C MET A 189 7.23 -8.12 -1.70
N SER A 190 7.23 -6.96 -2.36
CA SER A 190 8.43 -6.14 -2.56
C SER A 190 8.77 -5.32 -1.31
N TYR A 191 10.04 -5.37 -0.89
CA TYR A 191 10.54 -4.56 0.22
C TYR A 191 10.32 -3.05 -0.01
N TRP A 192 10.65 -2.56 -1.20
CA TRP A 192 10.55 -1.13 -1.53
C TRP A 192 9.10 -0.63 -1.51
N MET A 193 8.18 -1.42 -2.07
CA MET A 193 6.75 -1.12 -2.01
C MET A 193 6.23 -1.01 -0.58
N ASN A 194 6.65 -1.94 0.31
CA ASN A 194 6.28 -1.88 1.72
C ASN A 194 6.92 -0.69 2.43
N TYR A 195 8.15 -0.31 2.06
CA TYR A 195 8.78 0.91 2.54
C TYR A 195 7.95 2.16 2.18
N VAL A 196 7.51 2.28 0.93
CA VAL A 196 6.64 3.39 0.49
C VAL A 196 5.26 3.35 1.17
N CYS A 197 4.63 2.18 1.28
CA CYS A 197 3.35 2.05 1.99
C CYS A 197 3.47 2.52 3.47
N ARG A 198 4.58 2.18 4.14
CA ARG A 198 4.86 2.66 5.50
C ARG A 198 5.07 4.17 5.54
N LYS A 199 5.80 4.75 4.58
CA LYS A 199 5.97 6.20 4.48
C LYS A 199 4.64 6.93 4.31
N LEU A 200 3.77 6.45 3.42
CA LEU A 200 2.43 7.01 3.23
C LEU A 200 1.60 6.91 4.51
N GLN A 201 1.58 5.75 5.17
CA GLN A 201 0.82 5.58 6.40
C GLN A 201 1.33 6.45 7.55
N ALA A 202 2.65 6.62 7.66
CA ALA A 202 3.27 7.45 8.69
C ALA A 202 3.02 8.95 8.43
N ALA A 203 3.14 9.39 7.17
CA ALA A 203 2.88 10.76 6.78
C ALA A 203 1.38 11.09 6.88
N PHE A 204 0.50 10.20 6.44
CA PHE A 204 -0.93 10.48 6.31
C PHE A 204 -1.81 9.45 7.04
N PRO A 205 -1.74 9.38 8.39
CA PRO A 205 -2.39 8.31 9.17
C PRO A 205 -3.93 8.33 9.10
N HIS A 206 -4.53 9.46 8.70
CA HIS A 206 -5.98 9.65 8.64
C HIS A 206 -6.52 9.75 7.20
N ILE A 207 -5.66 9.56 6.20
CA ILE A 207 -6.04 9.69 4.79
C ILE A 207 -6.13 8.30 4.17
N THR A 208 -7.24 8.06 3.49
CA THR A 208 -7.43 6.86 2.68
C THR A 208 -6.97 7.16 1.27
N PHE A 209 -5.94 6.44 0.84
CA PHE A 209 -5.47 6.46 -0.55
C PHE A 209 -6.10 5.32 -1.34
N HIS A 210 -6.60 5.67 -2.52
CA HIS A 210 -7.04 4.72 -3.53
C HIS A 210 -6.28 4.97 -4.81
N VAL A 211 -5.58 3.95 -5.29
CA VAL A 211 -4.84 4.04 -6.55
C VAL A 211 -5.68 3.40 -7.66
N VAL A 212 -5.86 4.10 -8.77
CA VAL A 212 -6.53 3.61 -9.97
C VAL A 212 -5.47 3.41 -11.04
N HIS A 213 -5.46 2.24 -11.66
CA HIS A 213 -4.53 1.98 -12.75
C HIS A 213 -5.00 2.66 -14.03
N ILE A 214 -4.11 3.38 -14.72
CA ILE A 214 -4.37 3.97 -16.04
C ILE A 214 -3.34 3.49 -17.07
N PRO A 215 -3.65 3.45 -18.37
CA PRO A 215 -2.66 3.14 -19.39
C PRO A 215 -1.58 4.23 -19.49
N GLY A 216 -0.30 3.83 -19.50
CA GLY A 216 0.83 4.77 -19.59
C GLY A 216 0.80 5.66 -20.85
N ALA A 217 0.36 5.12 -21.99
CA ALA A 217 0.22 5.89 -23.25
C ALA A 217 -0.77 7.07 -23.13
N THR A 218 -1.69 7.00 -22.18
CA THR A 218 -2.67 8.05 -21.91
C THR A 218 -2.30 8.93 -20.73
N ASN A 219 -1.21 8.63 -20.01
CA ASN A 219 -0.83 9.33 -18.79
C ASN A 219 -0.27 10.74 -19.11
N PRO A 220 -0.99 11.83 -18.80
CA PRO A 220 -0.55 13.19 -19.08
C PRO A 220 0.65 13.61 -18.21
N ALA A 221 0.98 12.84 -17.16
CA ALA A 221 2.14 13.11 -16.31
C ALA A 221 3.47 12.59 -16.88
N ASP A 222 3.46 11.76 -17.94
CA ASP A 222 4.68 11.14 -18.51
C ASP A 222 5.67 12.17 -19.05
N GLY A 223 5.17 13.15 -19.80
CA GLY A 223 6.00 14.25 -20.27
C GLY A 223 6.65 15.03 -19.11
N ILE A 224 5.84 15.35 -18.10
CA ILE A 224 6.25 16.15 -16.93
C ILE A 224 7.33 15.42 -16.14
N SER A 225 7.18 14.10 -15.95
CA SER A 225 8.13 13.28 -15.21
C SER A 225 9.51 13.21 -15.90
N ARG A 226 9.56 13.42 -17.22
CA ARG A 226 10.78 13.48 -18.06
C ARG A 226 11.33 14.90 -18.24
N GLY A 227 10.77 15.88 -17.51
CA GLY A 227 11.24 17.26 -17.53
C GLY A 227 10.74 18.08 -18.72
N LEU A 228 9.65 17.68 -19.37
CA LEU A 228 8.92 18.58 -20.27
C LEU A 228 8.36 19.78 -19.49
N PRO A 229 8.11 20.91 -20.17
CA PRO A 229 7.57 22.13 -19.56
C PRO A 229 6.16 21.94 -18.99
N GLU A 230 5.58 23.03 -18.51
CA GLU A 230 4.22 23.08 -17.95
C GLU A 230 3.19 22.39 -18.87
N PRO A 231 2.18 21.70 -18.31
CA PRO A 231 1.21 20.94 -19.10
C PRO A 231 0.42 21.84 -20.03
N SER A 232 0.23 21.39 -21.27
CA SER A 232 -0.58 22.10 -22.26
C SER A 232 -2.08 22.04 -21.92
N CYS A 233 -2.90 22.82 -22.63
CA CYS A 233 -4.35 22.75 -22.50
C CYS A 233 -4.89 21.33 -22.84
N GLU A 234 -4.25 20.64 -23.79
CA GLU A 234 -4.62 19.27 -24.16
C GLU A 234 -4.27 18.28 -23.05
N ASP A 235 -3.13 18.46 -22.38
CA ASP A 235 -2.73 17.63 -21.23
C ASP A 235 -3.72 17.79 -20.08
N TRP A 236 -4.15 19.03 -19.79
CA TRP A 236 -5.16 19.31 -18.78
C TRP A 236 -6.53 18.73 -19.13
N ALA A 237 -6.95 18.79 -20.39
CA ALA A 237 -8.21 18.18 -20.84
C ALA A 237 -8.19 16.66 -20.67
N ARG A 238 -7.08 16.01 -21.05
CA ARG A 238 -6.88 14.56 -20.87
C ARG A 238 -6.85 14.18 -19.39
N ALA A 239 -6.13 14.96 -18.60
CA ALA A 239 -6.03 14.80 -17.16
C ALA A 239 -7.41 14.89 -16.49
N ARG A 240 -8.26 15.82 -16.92
CA ARG A 240 -9.63 15.92 -16.40
C ARG A 240 -10.47 14.68 -16.70
N SER A 241 -10.42 14.18 -17.94
CA SER A 241 -11.12 12.94 -18.31
C SER A 241 -10.70 11.77 -17.43
N ILE A 242 -9.39 11.60 -17.23
CA ILE A 242 -8.84 10.56 -16.36
C ILE A 242 -9.27 10.76 -14.90
N ALA A 243 -9.30 12.01 -14.42
CA ALA A 243 -9.71 12.30 -13.06
C ALA A 243 -11.19 11.96 -12.83
N ASP A 244 -12.06 12.26 -13.79
CA ASP A 244 -13.49 11.93 -13.72
C ASP A 244 -13.73 10.41 -13.81
N GLU A 245 -12.97 9.70 -14.65
CA GLU A 245 -12.98 8.23 -14.71
C GLU A 245 -12.49 7.60 -13.40
N ALA A 246 -11.41 8.14 -12.81
CA ALA A 246 -10.90 7.69 -11.52
C ALA A 246 -11.95 7.89 -10.42
N LYS A 247 -12.64 9.03 -10.37
CA LYS A 247 -13.76 9.30 -9.44
C LYS A 247 -14.91 8.32 -9.63
N ALA A 248 -15.26 8.00 -10.88
CA ALA A 248 -16.34 7.07 -11.21
C ALA A 248 -15.95 5.61 -10.93
N THR A 249 -14.65 5.30 -10.89
CA THR A 249 -14.17 3.96 -10.56
C THR A 249 -14.57 3.63 -9.13
N ARG A 250 -15.49 2.67 -9.00
CA ARG A 250 -15.81 2.07 -7.70
C ARG A 250 -14.56 1.36 -7.21
N VAL A 251 -13.82 2.06 -6.36
CA VAL A 251 -12.77 1.40 -5.60
C VAL A 251 -13.52 0.44 -4.70
N SER A 252 -13.32 -0.86 -4.94
CA SER A 252 -13.82 -1.87 -4.02
C SER A 252 -13.18 -1.56 -2.67
N GLY A 253 -13.94 -0.90 -1.80
CA GLY A 253 -13.55 -0.69 -0.42
C GLY A 253 -13.11 -2.04 0.09
N ARG A 254 -11.89 -2.11 0.64
CA ARG A 254 -11.25 -3.35 1.11
C ARG A 254 -12.32 -4.19 1.82
N ARG A 255 -12.83 -5.20 1.13
CA ARG A 255 -13.63 -6.26 1.74
C ARG A 255 -12.70 -7.15 2.55
#